data_AF-A0A840H6J6-F1
#
_entry.id   AF-A0A840H6J6-F1
#
_cell.length_a   1.000
_cell.length_b   1.000
_cell.length_c   1.000
_cell.angle_alpha   90.00
_cell.angle_beta   90.00
_cell.angle_gamma   90.00
#
_symmetry.space_group_name_H-M   'P 1'
#
loop_
_entity.id
_entity.type
_entity.pdbx_description
1 polymer ?
#
loop_
_entity_poly.entity_id
_entity_poly.type
_entity_poly.pdbx_seq_one_letter_code
_entity_poly.pdbx_strand_id
1 'polypeptide(L)'
;MIALLAPDIEHLGVEEDIQHLKTIPKRGTSAHLQLEYFRGLRKFGRSPREAIGDVTKRLRTSTETGNFAARNDEPKKARDQQPFRNTGGLWIETASG
;
A
#
# COMPACT_ATOMS: atom_id res chain seq x y z
N MET A 1 -5.67 25.43 1.12
CA MET A 1 -5.20 25.01 -0.21
C MET A 1 -5.80 23.68 -0.63
N ILE A 2 -5.58 22.56 0.08
CA ILE A 2 -6.21 21.26 -0.27
C ILE A 2 -7.75 21.30 -0.25
N ALA A 3 -8.38 22.06 0.65
CA ALA A 3 -9.84 22.16 0.73
C ALA A 3 -10.51 22.70 -0.54
N LEU A 4 -9.79 23.44 -1.39
CA LEU A 4 -10.31 23.94 -2.67
C LEU A 4 -10.41 22.83 -3.73
N LEU A 5 -9.70 21.72 -3.54
CA LEU A 5 -9.68 20.57 -4.44
C LEU A 5 -10.68 19.49 -4.02
N ALA A 6 -11.51 19.73 -3.00
CA ALA A 6 -12.41 18.70 -2.47
C ALA A 6 -13.34 18.10 -3.54
N PRO A 7 -13.96 18.88 -4.45
CA PRO A 7 -14.77 18.31 -5.53
C PRO A 7 -13.97 17.45 -6.50
N ASP A 8 -12.73 17.84 -6.82
CA ASP A 8 -11.87 17.08 -7.73
C ASP A 8 -11.36 15.79 -7.08
N ILE A 9 -11.03 15.83 -5.79
CA ILE A 9 -10.61 14.66 -5.02
C ILE A 9 -11.73 13.63 -4.98
N GLU A 10 -12.97 14.08 -4.76
CA GLU A 10 -14.16 13.23 -4.78
C GLU A 10 -14.46 12.69 -6.17
N HIS A 11 -14.41 13.57 -7.19
CA HIS A 11 -14.65 13.17 -8.57
C HIS A 11 -13.64 12.12 -9.08
N LEU A 12 -12.39 12.22 -8.64
CA LEU A 12 -11.31 11.29 -9.02
C LEU A 12 -11.25 10.04 -8.12
N GLY A 13 -11.97 10.01 -6.99
CA GLY A 13 -11.96 8.88 -6.05
C GLY A 13 -10.60 8.64 -5.39
N VAL A 14 -9.83 9.71 -5.11
CA VAL A 14 -8.46 9.65 -4.58
C VAL A 14 -8.37 10.09 -3.11
N GLU A 15 -9.47 10.05 -2.36
CA GLU A 15 -9.54 10.50 -0.97
C GLU A 15 -8.52 9.79 -0.09
N GLU A 16 -8.40 8.46 -0.24
CA GLU A 16 -7.46 7.66 0.56
C GLU A 16 -6.01 8.07 0.30
N ASP A 17 -5.65 8.34 -0.96
CA ASP A 17 -4.32 8.81 -1.35
C ASP A 17 -4.03 10.19 -0.78
N ILE A 18 -5.01 11.11 -0.81
CA ILE A 18 -4.85 12.43 -0.19
C ILE A 18 -4.69 12.32 1.33
N GLN A 19 -5.45 11.45 2.00
CA GLN A 19 -5.25 11.22 3.43
C GLN A 19 -3.86 10.62 3.69
N HIS A 20 -3.40 9.69 2.86
CA HIS A 20 -2.05 9.15 2.95
C HIS A 20 -1.00 10.25 2.83
N LEU A 21 -1.08 11.11 1.81
CA LEU A 21 -0.15 12.21 1.59
C LEU A 21 -0.07 13.16 2.80
N LYS A 22 -1.21 13.44 3.45
CA LYS A 22 -1.24 14.27 4.67
C LYS A 22 -0.48 13.67 5.85
N THR A 23 -0.26 12.35 5.87
CA THR A 23 0.53 11.70 6.92
C THR A 23 2.05 11.81 6.69
N ILE A 24 2.49 12.02 5.45
CA ILE A 24 3.91 12.01 5.07
C ILE A 24 4.73 13.05 5.82
N PRO A 25 4.30 14.32 5.99
CA PRO A 25 5.09 15.31 6.73
C PRO A 25 5.38 14.92 8.17
N LYS A 26 4.50 14.15 8.82
CA LYS A 26 4.66 13.70 10.21
C LYS A 26 5.39 12.36 10.33
N ARG A 27 5.08 11.41 9.45
CA ARG A 27 5.58 10.03 9.52
C ARG A 27 6.86 9.80 8.72
N GLY A 28 7.13 10.65 7.73
CA GLY A 28 8.10 10.38 6.67
C GLY A 28 7.54 9.46 5.59
N THR A 29 8.26 9.40 4.47
CA THR A 29 7.95 8.49 3.36
C THR A 29 8.35 7.05 3.68
N SER A 30 7.91 6.11 2.85
CA SER A 30 8.35 4.71 2.92
C SER A 30 9.87 4.55 2.92
N ALA A 31 10.59 5.34 2.11
CA ALA A 31 12.04 5.33 2.07
C ALA A 31 12.69 5.74 3.41
N HIS A 32 12.12 6.72 4.11
CA HIS A 32 12.59 7.11 5.45
C HIS A 32 12.44 5.95 6.44
N LEU A 33 11.28 5.28 6.43
CA LEU A 33 11.00 4.14 7.31
C LEU A 33 11.89 2.92 7.00
N GLN A 34 12.18 2.67 5.72
CA GLN A 34 13.11 1.61 5.30
C GLN A 34 14.52 1.90 5.79
N LEU A 35 14.98 3.15 5.66
CA LEU A 35 16.30 3.58 6.11
C LEU A 35 16.42 3.53 7.64
N GLU A 36 15.40 3.95 8.36
CA GLU A 36 15.32 3.83 9.82
C GLU A 36 15.44 2.37 10.26
N TYR A 37 14.69 1.47 9.63
CA TYR A 37 14.74 0.04 9.92
C TYR A 37 16.11 -0.57 9.62
N PHE A 38 16.69 -0.25 8.46
CA PHE A 38 18.05 -0.66 8.11
C PHE A 38 19.07 -0.19 9.13
N ARG A 39 19.03 1.09 9.53
CA ARG A 39 19.92 1.66 10.55
C ARG A 39 19.73 0.97 11.90
N GLY A 40 18.50 0.65 12.27
CA GLY A 40 18.19 -0.15 13.46
C GLY A 40 18.89 -1.51 13.43
N LEU A 41 18.72 -2.28 12.35
CA LEU A 41 19.37 -3.58 12.18
C LEU A 41 20.90 -3.49 12.26
N ARG A 42 21.48 -2.47 11.63
CA ARG A 42 22.93 -2.21 11.71
C ARG A 42 23.39 -1.89 13.12
N LYS A 43 22.63 -1.10 13.87
CA LYS A 43 22.91 -0.77 15.28
C LYS A 43 22.93 -2.03 16.16
N PHE A 44 22.13 -3.05 15.84
CA PHE A 44 22.10 -4.33 16.55
C PHE A 44 23.06 -5.39 15.97
N GLY A 45 24.02 -4.99 15.13
CA GLY A 45 25.14 -5.85 14.71
C GLY A 45 24.89 -6.69 13.45
N ARG A 46 23.73 -6.60 12.80
CA ARG A 46 23.50 -7.27 11.51
C ARG A 46 24.45 -6.73 10.46
N SER A 47 25.05 -7.58 9.63
CA SER A 47 25.87 -7.14 8.49
C SER A 47 25.02 -6.34 7.48
N PRO A 48 25.64 -5.50 6.61
CA PRO A 48 24.88 -4.78 5.58
C PRO A 48 24.05 -5.70 4.68
N ARG A 49 24.60 -6.86 4.32
CA ARG A 49 23.93 -7.84 3.47
C ARG A 49 22.69 -8.44 4.14
N GLU A 50 22.82 -8.85 5.40
CA GLU A 50 21.68 -9.36 6.17
C GLU A 50 20.61 -8.29 6.36
N ALA A 51 21.01 -7.06 6.71
CA ALA A 51 20.07 -5.97 6.94
C ALA A 51 19.27 -5.59 5.68
N ILE A 52 19.89 -5.60 4.50
CA ILE A 52 19.19 -5.41 3.22
C ILE A 52 18.22 -6.57 2.96
N GLY A 53 18.63 -7.81 3.26
CA GLY A 53 17.76 -8.98 3.18
C GLY A 53 16.50 -8.84 4.04
N ASP A 54 16.65 -8.40 5.28
CA ASP A 54 15.54 -8.20 6.22
C ASP A 54 14.61 -7.05 5.79
N VAL A 55 15.17 -5.94 5.27
CA VAL A 55 14.37 -4.85 4.67
C VAL A 55 13.55 -5.39 3.49
N THR A 56 14.18 -6.17 2.61
CA THR A 56 13.52 -6.75 1.42
C THR A 56 12.41 -7.71 1.81
N LYS A 57 12.65 -8.56 2.82
CA LYS A 57 11.63 -9.47 3.37
C LYS A 57 10.43 -8.69 3.91
N ARG A 58 10.67 -7.64 4.70
CA ARG A 58 9.61 -6.76 5.21
C ARG A 58 8.80 -6.14 4.07
N LEU A 59 9.47 -5.63 3.03
CA LEU A 59 8.79 -5.03 1.87
C LEU A 59 7.92 -6.04 1.14
N ARG A 60 8.41 -7.28 0.93
CA ARG A 60 7.62 -8.34 0.32
C ARG A 60 6.35 -8.62 1.12
N THR A 61 6.47 -8.84 2.42
CA THR A 61 5.32 -9.09 3.30
C THR A 61 4.34 -7.91 3.29
N SER A 62 4.84 -6.68 3.34
CA SER A 62 4.00 -5.47 3.25
C SER A 62 3.23 -5.39 1.93
N THR A 63 3.86 -5.75 0.81
CA THR A 63 3.19 -5.76 -0.50
C THR A 63 2.14 -6.87 -0.60
N GLU A 64 2.47 -8.09 -0.18
CA GLU A 64 1.56 -9.24 -0.21
C GLU A 64 0.30 -9.01 0.66
N THR A 65 0.46 -8.30 1.77
CA THR A 65 -0.63 -8.02 2.71
C THR A 65 -1.32 -6.67 2.48
N GLY A 66 -0.82 -5.86 1.54
CA GLY A 66 -1.25 -4.46 1.37
C GLY A 66 -0.92 -3.55 2.56
N ASN A 67 -0.04 -3.99 3.47
CA ASN A 67 0.27 -3.30 4.72
C ASN A 67 1.69 -2.72 4.76
N PHE A 68 1.82 -1.49 4.26
CA PHE A 68 3.09 -0.74 4.24
C PHE A 68 3.35 0.06 5.53
N ALA A 69 2.36 0.14 6.42
CA ALA A 69 2.33 1.08 7.54
C ALA A 69 2.28 0.41 8.92
N ALA A 70 2.18 -0.92 9.01
CA ALA A 70 2.31 -1.61 10.28
C ALA A 70 3.69 -1.34 10.88
N ARG A 71 3.73 -0.33 11.76
CA ARG A 71 4.38 -0.50 13.04
C ARG A 71 3.74 -1.73 13.65
N ASN A 72 4.57 -2.66 14.14
CA ASN A 72 4.09 -3.86 14.80
C ASN A 72 2.94 -3.50 15.76
N ASP A 73 1.85 -4.26 15.70
CA ASP A 73 0.74 -4.31 16.66
C ASP A 73 -0.55 -3.48 16.41
N GLU A 74 -1.03 -3.35 15.18
CA GLU A 74 -2.49 -3.16 14.97
C GLU A 74 -3.05 -4.15 13.94
N PRO A 75 -3.85 -5.15 14.37
CA PRO A 75 -4.63 -5.96 13.45
C PRO A 75 -5.88 -5.17 13.06
N LYS A 76 -6.04 -4.87 11.76
CA LYS A 76 -7.35 -4.45 11.23
C LYS A 76 -7.84 -5.44 10.18
N LYS A 77 -9.14 -5.72 10.31
CA LYS A 77 -9.93 -6.74 9.62
C LYS A 77 -9.60 -6.82 8.14
N ALA A 78 -9.49 -8.06 7.66
CA ALA A 78 -9.34 -8.38 6.25
C ALA A 78 -10.29 -7.52 5.42
N ARG A 79 -9.72 -6.65 4.59
CA ARG A 79 -10.45 -5.93 3.56
C ARG A 79 -10.93 -6.99 2.58
N ASP A 80 -12.24 -7.18 2.49
CA ASP A 80 -12.84 -8.14 1.56
C ASP A 80 -12.31 -7.85 0.16
N GLN A 81 -11.58 -8.82 -0.39
CA GLN A 81 -11.15 -8.80 -1.78
C GLN A 81 -12.41 -8.92 -2.63
N GLN A 82 -12.96 -7.80 -3.12
CA GLN A 82 -13.97 -7.86 -4.15
C GLN A 82 -13.30 -8.38 -5.43
N PRO A 83 -13.77 -9.51 -6.01
CA PRO A 83 -13.27 -9.94 -7.30
C PRO A 83 -13.72 -8.93 -8.36
N PHE A 84 -12.77 -8.39 -9.12
CA PHE A 84 -13.05 -7.64 -10.35
C PHE A 84 -14.00 -8.48 -11.22
N ARG A 85 -15.26 -8.04 -11.34
CA ARG A 85 -16.20 -8.61 -12.32
C ARG A 85 -15.71 -8.20 -13.70
N ASN A 86 -15.08 -9.14 -14.39
CA ASN A 86 -14.69 -9.00 -15.78
C ASN A 86 -15.96 -9.09 -16.67
N THR A 87 -16.62 -7.95 -16.93
CA THR A 87 -17.65 -7.85 -17.97
C THR A 87 -16.98 -7.58 -19.31
N GLY A 88 -16.78 -8.62 -20.12
CA GLY A 88 -16.25 -8.47 -21.47
C GLY A 88 -16.09 -9.80 -22.20
N GLY A 89 -17.19 -10.33 -22.74
CA GLY A 89 -17.21 -11.56 -23.52
C GLY A 89 -18.53 -11.74 -24.26
N LEU A 90 -18.83 -10.82 -25.17
CA LEU A 90 -19.93 -10.91 -26.13
C LEU A 90 -19.52 -11.86 -27.27
N TRP A 91 -19.99 -13.11 -27.28
CA TRP A 91 -20.00 -13.96 -28.48
C TRP A 91 -21.20 -14.93 -28.48
N ILE A 92 -22.19 -14.56 -29.31
CA ILE A 92 -23.05 -15.37 -30.20
C ILE A 92 -23.62 -16.71 -29.69
N GLU A 93 -24.95 -16.76 -29.56
CA GLU A 93 -25.75 -17.93 -29.96
C GLU A 93 -27.09 -17.45 -30.55
N THR A 94 -27.14 -17.32 -31.88
CA THR A 94 -28.38 -17.26 -32.65
C THR A 94 -28.71 -18.66 -33.13
N ALA A 95 -29.69 -19.32 -32.50
CA ALA A 95 -30.42 -20.44 -33.08
C ALA A 95 -31.75 -20.62 -32.33
N SER A 96 -32.86 -20.13 -32.89
CA SER A 96 -34.21 -20.69 -32.79
C SER A 96 -35.17 -19.82 -33.62
N GLY A 97 -35.73 -20.40 -34.69
CA GLY A 97 -36.71 -19.78 -35.58
C GLY A 97 -36.58 -20.27 -36.99
#